data_AF-A0A523G7V6-F1
#
_entry.id   AF-A0A523G7V6-F1
#
_cell.length_a   1.000
_cell.length_b   1.000
_cell.length_c   1.000
_cell.angle_alpha   90.00
_cell.angle_beta   90.00
_cell.angle_gamma   90.00
#
_symmetry.space_group_name_H-M   'P 1'
#
loop_
_entity.id
_entity.type
_entity.pdbx_description
1 polymer ?
#
loop_
_entity_poly.entity_id
_entity_poly.type
_entity_poly.pdbx_seq_one_letter_code
_entity_poly.pdbx_strand_id
1 'polypeptide(L)'
;MSLLQTLLRPDHDEHPERAVAARAANLIQVGEFQLIQLAYFEWFGEDMPDAVGDRLFHVYMLQNQVPHWARHYARRILALDAAGTLDDQDPAYHRFDPAYLTPVTNGVRRFAIATTAVVICIFGSLWVAYGLTGKGTSILPPYFSEEELRTQR
;
A
#
# COMPACT_ATOMS: atom_id res chain seq x y z
N MET A 1 -16.69 1.93 -24.79
CA MET A 1 -16.85 1.77 -23.33
C MET A 1 -17.75 2.88 -22.78
N SER A 2 -18.64 2.57 -21.84
CA SER A 2 -19.53 3.55 -21.17
C SER A 2 -18.87 4.05 -19.89
N LEU A 3 -18.79 5.37 -19.70
CA LEU A 3 -18.20 6.04 -18.53
C LEU A 3 -18.81 5.54 -17.20
N LEU A 4 -20.10 5.18 -17.21
CA LEU A 4 -20.80 4.60 -16.07
C LEU A 4 -20.23 3.24 -15.64
N GLN A 5 -19.79 2.43 -16.60
CA GLN A 5 -19.22 1.11 -16.31
C GLN A 5 -17.85 1.23 -15.64
N THR A 6 -17.05 2.20 -16.07
CA THR A 6 -15.75 2.53 -15.44
C THR A 6 -15.92 3.11 -14.04
N LEU A 7 -16.96 3.93 -13.80
CA LEU A 7 -17.24 4.45 -12.45
C LEU A 7 -17.78 3.37 -11.49
N LEU A 8 -18.53 2.39 -11.98
CA LEU A 8 -19.07 1.30 -11.14
C LEU A 8 -18.03 0.21 -10.85
N ARG A 9 -17.09 -0.03 -11.77
CA ARG A 9 -16.00 -1.01 -11.63
C ARG A 9 -14.71 -0.40 -12.17
N PRO A 10 -14.05 0.48 -11.40
CA PRO A 10 -12.81 1.11 -11.83
C PRO A 10 -11.67 0.08 -11.99
N ASP A 11 -11.78 -1.06 -11.32
CA ASP A 11 -10.79 -2.15 -11.28
C ASP A 11 -10.95 -3.15 -12.45
N HIS A 12 -11.85 -2.89 -13.39
CA HIS A 12 -12.07 -3.80 -14.51
C HIS A 12 -11.04 -3.57 -15.62
N ASP A 13 -9.98 -4.38 -15.62
CA ASP A 13 -9.05 -4.45 -16.75
C ASP A 13 -9.74 -5.04 -17.99
N GLU A 14 -9.57 -4.38 -19.14
CA GLU A 14 -10.09 -4.83 -20.45
C GLU A 14 -9.36 -6.09 -20.97
N HIS A 15 -8.19 -6.42 -20.40
CA HIS A 15 -7.34 -7.52 -20.84
C HIS A 15 -7.25 -8.62 -19.78
N PRO A 16 -8.00 -9.73 -19.92
CA PRO A 16 -8.12 -10.74 -18.87
C PRO A 16 -6.79 -11.41 -18.53
N GLU A 17 -5.87 -11.51 -19.49
CA GLU A 17 -4.57 -12.13 -19.26
C GLU A 17 -3.63 -11.24 -18.44
N ARG A 18 -3.70 -9.92 -18.64
CA ARG A 18 -2.95 -8.95 -17.86
C ARG A 18 -3.46 -8.90 -16.43
N ALA A 19 -4.77 -8.96 -16.24
CA ALA A 19 -5.39 -9.04 -14.92
C ALA A 19 -4.90 -10.26 -14.12
N VAL A 20 -4.69 -11.41 -14.78
CA VAL A 20 -4.13 -12.62 -14.13
C VAL A 20 -2.68 -12.38 -13.69
N ALA A 21 -1.86 -11.79 -14.55
CA ALA A 21 -0.47 -11.45 -14.20
C ALA A 21 -0.41 -10.42 -13.05
N ALA A 22 -1.18 -9.33 -13.15
CA ALA A 22 -1.25 -8.31 -12.09
C ALA A 22 -1.72 -8.91 -10.75
N ARG A 23 -2.76 -9.76 -10.77
CA ARG A 23 -3.23 -10.45 -9.57
C ARG A 23 -2.16 -11.36 -8.97
N ALA A 24 -1.44 -12.12 -9.81
CA ALA A 24 -0.36 -12.98 -9.33
C ALA A 24 0.78 -12.16 -8.72
N ALA A 25 1.18 -11.06 -9.35
CA ALA A 25 2.20 -10.15 -8.84
C ALA A 25 1.83 -9.58 -7.47
N ASN A 26 0.56 -9.17 -7.30
CA ASN A 26 0.05 -8.68 -6.02
C ASN A 26 0.07 -9.74 -4.91
N LEU A 27 -0.22 -11.00 -5.23
CA LEU A 27 -0.22 -12.09 -4.24
C LEU A 27 1.18 -12.35 -3.67
N ILE A 28 2.22 -12.30 -4.50
CA ILE A 28 3.61 -12.46 -4.06
C ILE A 28 4.28 -11.13 -3.71
N GLN A 29 3.52 -10.01 -3.68
CA GLN A 29 3.99 -8.67 -3.33
C GLN A 29 5.17 -8.15 -4.17
N VAL A 30 5.20 -8.47 -5.46
CA VAL A 30 6.23 -7.95 -6.40
C VAL A 30 5.61 -7.09 -7.48
N GLY A 31 6.42 -6.27 -8.15
CA GLY A 31 5.96 -5.51 -9.31
C GLY A 31 5.61 -6.43 -10.50
N GLU A 32 4.66 -6.02 -11.35
CA GLU A 32 4.29 -6.77 -12.58
C GLU A 32 5.50 -7.11 -13.46
N PHE A 33 6.46 -6.18 -13.57
CA PHE A 33 7.68 -6.41 -14.35
C PHE A 33 8.62 -7.42 -13.69
N GLN A 34 8.71 -7.42 -12.35
CA GLN A 34 9.48 -8.42 -11.60
C GLN A 34 8.85 -9.81 -11.74
N LEU A 35 7.52 -9.92 -11.73
CA LEU A 35 6.82 -11.18 -12.02
C LEU A 35 7.25 -11.75 -13.38
N ILE A 36 7.37 -10.89 -14.39
CA ILE A 36 7.83 -11.29 -15.73
C ILE A 36 9.30 -11.74 -15.69
N GLN A 37 10.18 -11.03 -14.97
CA GLN A 37 11.57 -11.45 -14.79
C GLN A 37 11.68 -12.83 -14.11
N LEU A 38 10.89 -13.07 -13.06
CA LEU A 38 10.82 -14.35 -12.36
C LEU A 38 10.32 -15.46 -13.28
N ALA A 39 9.26 -15.19 -14.04
CA ALA A 39 8.71 -16.16 -14.98
C ALA A 39 9.68 -16.48 -16.13
N TYR A 40 10.48 -15.50 -16.57
CA TYR A 40 11.55 -15.73 -17.54
C TYR A 40 12.63 -16.64 -16.97
N PHE A 41 13.11 -16.32 -15.77
CA PHE A 41 14.12 -17.13 -15.08
C PHE A 41 13.66 -18.58 -14.85
N GLU A 42 12.41 -18.76 -14.40
CA GLU A 42 11.83 -20.09 -14.20
C GLU A 42 11.74 -20.90 -15.50
N TRP A 43 11.44 -20.24 -16.61
CA TRP A 43 11.21 -20.90 -17.89
C TRP A 43 12.51 -21.21 -18.65
N PHE A 44 13.46 -20.28 -18.65
CA PHE A 44 14.69 -20.37 -19.43
C PHE A 44 15.91 -20.77 -18.59
N GLY A 45 15.82 -20.70 -17.26
CA GLY A 45 16.92 -21.01 -16.33
C GLY A 45 18.01 -19.95 -16.27
N GLU A 46 17.82 -18.80 -16.92
CA GLU A 46 18.79 -17.71 -17.03
C GLU A 46 18.13 -16.36 -16.73
N ASP A 47 18.94 -15.40 -16.27
CA ASP A 47 18.46 -14.04 -16.00
C ASP A 47 18.14 -13.31 -17.30
N MET A 48 17.04 -12.54 -17.28
CA MET A 48 16.58 -11.82 -18.47
C MET A 48 17.62 -10.77 -18.88
N PRO A 49 18.18 -10.84 -20.10
CA PRO A 49 19.09 -9.80 -20.59
C PRO A 49 18.35 -8.47 -20.77
N ASP A 50 19.02 -7.35 -20.50
CA ASP A 50 18.42 -6.00 -20.57
C ASP A 50 17.73 -5.73 -21.92
N ALA A 51 18.37 -6.11 -23.04
CA ALA A 51 17.82 -5.95 -24.38
C ALA A 51 16.52 -6.74 -24.62
N VAL A 52 16.36 -7.88 -23.94
CA VAL A 52 15.11 -8.67 -23.97
C VAL A 52 14.07 -8.00 -23.09
N GLY A 53 14.47 -7.52 -21.91
CA GLY A 53 13.63 -6.79 -20.98
C GLY A 53 12.98 -5.55 -21.57
N ASP A 54 13.76 -4.71 -22.25
CA ASP A 54 13.26 -3.48 -22.88
C ASP A 54 12.20 -3.77 -23.95
N ARG A 55 12.46 -4.79 -24.78
CA ARG A 55 11.50 -5.22 -25.80
C ARG A 55 10.23 -5.77 -25.16
N LEU A 56 10.37 -6.59 -24.11
CA LEU A 56 9.24 -7.18 -23.41
C LEU A 56 8.41 -6.14 -22.69
N PHE A 57 9.06 -5.14 -22.08
CA PHE A 57 8.39 -4.02 -21.47
C PHE A 57 7.53 -3.27 -22.49
N HIS A 58 8.08 -2.99 -23.68
CA HIS A 58 7.35 -2.34 -24.76
C HIS A 58 6.14 -3.17 -25.21
N VAL A 59 6.28 -4.48 -25.40
CA VAL A 59 5.17 -5.38 -25.78
C VAL A 59 4.12 -5.48 -24.68
N TYR A 60 4.54 -5.63 -23.43
CA TYR A 60 3.64 -5.81 -22.29
C TYR A 60 2.86 -4.53 -21.97
N MET A 61 3.54 -3.38 -21.89
CA MET A 61 2.92 -2.11 -21.52
C MET A 61 2.12 -1.46 -22.65
N LEU A 62 2.60 -1.54 -23.90
CA LEU A 62 1.95 -0.84 -25.02
C LEU A 62 0.99 -1.72 -25.82
N GLN A 63 1.24 -3.03 -25.89
CA GLN A 63 0.40 -3.95 -26.64
C GLN A 63 -0.52 -4.79 -25.73
N ASN A 64 -0.40 -4.66 -24.40
CA ASN A 64 -1.16 -5.43 -23.41
C ASN A 64 -1.08 -6.96 -23.62
N GLN A 65 0.02 -7.43 -24.23
CA GLN A 65 0.23 -8.84 -24.51
C GLN A 65 1.13 -9.46 -23.45
N VAL A 66 0.57 -10.43 -22.73
CA VAL A 66 1.33 -11.22 -21.76
C VAL A 66 1.96 -12.42 -22.47
N PRO A 67 3.30 -12.59 -22.41
CA PRO A 67 3.95 -13.78 -22.95
C PRO A 67 3.38 -15.07 -22.36
N HIS A 68 3.39 -16.15 -23.14
CA HIS A 68 2.81 -17.43 -22.72
C HIS A 68 3.44 -17.99 -21.43
N TRP A 69 4.77 -17.88 -21.28
CA TRP A 69 5.49 -18.33 -20.08
C TRP A 69 5.13 -17.49 -18.85
N ALA A 70 4.98 -16.17 -18.99
CA ALA A 70 4.55 -15.28 -17.90
C ALA A 70 3.12 -15.60 -17.45
N ARG A 71 2.24 -15.87 -18.41
CA ARG A 71 0.86 -16.29 -18.14
C ARG A 71 0.79 -17.64 -17.43
N HIS A 72 1.62 -18.60 -17.85
CA HIS A 72 1.71 -19.90 -17.21
C HIS A 72 2.18 -19.77 -15.76
N TYR A 73 3.22 -18.97 -15.52
CA TYR A 73 3.74 -18.69 -14.19
C TYR A 73 2.68 -18.01 -13.29
N ALA A 74 1.98 -17.00 -13.80
CA ALA A 74 0.91 -16.31 -13.05
C ALA A 74 -0.22 -17.26 -12.64
N ARG A 75 -0.64 -18.17 -13.54
CA ARG A 75 -1.65 -19.20 -13.22
C ARG A 75 -1.16 -20.19 -12.17
N ARG A 76 0.13 -20.53 -12.18
CA ARG A 76 0.72 -21.41 -11.17
C ARG A 76 0.68 -20.77 -9.78
N ILE A 77 1.01 -19.48 -9.67
CA ILE A 77 0.89 -18.73 -8.41
C ILE A 77 -0.56 -18.71 -7.91
N LEU A 78 -1.52 -18.43 -8.79
CA LEU A 78 -2.95 -18.45 -8.43
C LEU A 78 -3.41 -19.86 -7.99
N ALA A 79 -2.85 -20.92 -8.56
CA ALA A 79 -3.14 -22.28 -8.15
C ALA A 79 -2.57 -22.60 -6.75
N LEU A 80 -1.37 -22.09 -6.44
CA LEU A 80 -0.76 -22.22 -5.10
C LEU A 80 -1.54 -21.43 -4.05
N ASP A 81 -2.01 -20.23 -4.39
CA ASP A 81 -2.89 -19.42 -3.54
C ASP A 81 -4.22 -20.14 -3.27
N ALA A 82 -4.86 -20.67 -4.32
CA ALA A 82 -6.09 -21.44 -4.18
C ALA A 82 -5.92 -22.73 -3.34
N ALA A 83 -4.71 -23.30 -3.32
CA ALA A 83 -4.36 -24.44 -2.48
C ALA A 83 -3.98 -24.04 -1.04
N GLY A 84 -3.83 -22.75 -0.74
CA GLY A 84 -3.38 -22.25 0.56
C GLY A 84 -1.92 -22.56 0.87
N THR A 85 -1.10 -22.88 -0.15
CA THR A 85 0.32 -23.24 -0.01
C THR A 85 1.24 -22.16 -0.57
N LEU A 86 0.72 -21.00 -0.94
CA LEU A 86 1.52 -19.88 -1.40
C LEU A 86 2.21 -19.23 -0.20
N ASP A 87 3.54 -19.27 -0.19
CA ASP A 87 4.36 -18.46 0.70
C ASP A 87 4.76 -17.18 -0.06
N ASP A 88 4.09 -16.07 0.21
CA ASP A 88 4.40 -14.78 -0.38
C ASP A 88 5.75 -14.23 0.10
N GLN A 89 6.29 -14.79 1.19
CA GLN A 89 7.57 -14.38 1.76
C GLN A 89 8.77 -15.21 1.27
N ASP A 90 8.57 -16.11 0.31
CA ASP A 90 9.65 -16.93 -0.22
C ASP A 90 10.72 -16.05 -0.89
N PRO A 91 12.01 -16.12 -0.46
CA PRO A 91 13.10 -15.37 -1.07
C PRO A 91 13.25 -15.59 -2.58
N ALA A 92 12.77 -16.71 -3.12
CA ALA A 92 12.78 -16.99 -4.56
C ALA A 92 11.95 -15.96 -5.35
N TYR A 93 10.82 -15.49 -4.81
CA TYR A 93 10.00 -14.46 -5.45
C TYR A 93 10.65 -13.08 -5.39
N HIS A 94 11.51 -12.83 -4.40
CA HIS A 94 12.07 -11.51 -4.12
C HIS A 94 13.52 -11.34 -4.58
N ARG A 95 14.00 -12.25 -5.44
CA ARG A 95 15.36 -12.23 -5.99
C ARG A 95 15.75 -10.89 -6.62
N PHE A 96 14.80 -10.21 -7.26
CA PHE A 96 14.99 -8.93 -7.95
C PHE A 96 14.53 -7.73 -7.12
N ASP A 97 14.21 -7.92 -5.84
CA ASP A 97 13.89 -6.84 -4.89
C ASP A 97 14.97 -6.78 -3.79
N PRO A 98 15.95 -5.86 -3.89
CA PRO A 98 16.97 -5.69 -2.87
C PRO A 98 16.42 -5.18 -1.53
N ALA A 99 15.27 -4.51 -1.54
CA ALA A 99 14.66 -3.91 -0.36
C ALA A 99 13.78 -4.89 0.43
N TYR A 100 13.28 -5.94 -0.23
CA TYR A 100 12.42 -6.96 0.38
C TYR A 100 13.06 -7.64 1.59
N LEU A 101 14.36 -7.93 1.54
CA LEU A 101 15.11 -8.53 2.65
C LEU A 101 15.42 -7.56 3.80
N THR A 102 14.83 -6.36 3.83
CA THR A 102 14.97 -5.45 4.96
C THR A 102 13.80 -5.64 5.91
N PRO A 103 13.84 -6.59 6.87
CA PRO A 103 12.88 -6.59 7.94
C PRO A 103 12.99 -5.24 8.63
N VAL A 104 11.91 -4.48 8.66
CA VAL A 104 11.84 -3.20 9.36
C VAL A 104 11.84 -3.53 10.86
N THR A 105 12.99 -3.90 11.40
CA THR A 105 13.17 -4.50 12.74
C THR A 105 12.57 -3.66 13.87
N ASN A 106 12.35 -2.37 13.61
CA ASN A 106 11.78 -1.41 14.55
C ASN A 106 10.59 -0.61 13.97
N GLY A 107 9.98 -1.06 12.88
CA GLY A 107 8.90 -0.34 12.19
C GLY A 107 7.69 -0.09 13.10
N VAL A 108 7.21 -1.15 13.75
CA VAL A 108 6.08 -1.08 14.70
C VAL A 108 6.41 -0.17 15.88
N ARG A 109 7.62 -0.23 16.42
CA ARG A 109 8.05 0.63 17.55
C ARG A 109 8.07 2.10 17.14
N ARG A 110 8.63 2.42 15.97
CA ARG A 110 8.68 3.81 15.45
C ARG A 110 7.28 4.35 15.18
N PHE A 111 6.41 3.54 14.59
CA PHE A 111 5.00 3.89 14.36
C PHE A 111 4.28 4.16 15.68
N ALA A 112 4.40 3.26 16.67
CA ALA A 112 3.80 3.43 17.98
C ALA A 112 4.27 4.72 18.67
N ILE A 113 5.58 5.00 18.67
CA ILE A 113 6.14 6.25 19.25
C ILE A 113 5.55 7.48 18.56
N ALA A 114 5.49 7.49 17.22
CA ALA A 114 4.94 8.62 16.47
C ALA A 114 3.45 8.83 16.79
N THR A 115 2.65 7.76 16.81
CA THR A 115 1.23 7.83 17.18
C THR A 115 1.05 8.34 18.61
N THR A 116 1.82 7.83 19.57
CA THR A 116 1.75 8.28 20.97
C THR A 116 2.14 9.76 21.10
N ALA A 117 3.17 10.22 20.38
CA ALA A 117 3.56 11.63 20.40
C ALA A 117 2.45 12.56 19.90
N VAL A 118 1.78 12.18 18.80
CA VAL A 118 0.63 12.94 18.26
C VAL A 118 -0.52 12.97 19.26
N VAL A 119 -0.85 11.82 19.86
CA VAL A 119 -1.90 11.71 20.88
C VAL A 119 -1.57 12.63 22.07
N ILE A 120 -0.34 12.60 22.58
CA ILE A 120 0.09 13.47 23.69
C ILE A 120 -0.01 14.95 23.30
N CYS A 121 0.37 15.35 22.09
CA CYS A 121 0.21 16.73 21.63
C CYS A 121 -1.26 17.18 21.62
N ILE A 122 -2.17 16.32 21.14
CA ILE A 122 -3.61 16.64 21.08
C ILE A 122 -4.19 16.72 22.50
N PHE A 123 -4.00 15.69 23.32
CA PHE A 123 -4.55 15.68 24.68
C PHE A 123 -3.87 16.71 25.59
N GLY A 124 -2.57 16.95 25.43
CA GLY A 124 -1.83 17.97 26.16
C GLY A 124 -2.33 19.37 25.82
N SER A 125 -2.57 19.68 24.54
CA SER A 125 -3.11 20.99 24.14
C SER A 125 -4.53 21.20 24.66
N LEU A 126 -5.39 20.17 24.65
CA LEU A 126 -6.72 20.20 25.27
C LEU A 126 -6.65 20.42 26.78
N TRP A 127 -5.74 19.74 27.47
CA TRP A 127 -5.60 19.87 28.92
C TRP A 127 -5.09 21.26 29.34
N VAL A 128 -4.11 21.80 28.61
CA VAL A 128 -3.62 23.18 28.80
C VAL A 128 -4.75 24.19 28.52
N ALA A 129 -5.51 24.00 27.44
CA ALA A 129 -6.65 24.86 27.14
C ALA A 129 -7.70 24.83 28.25
N TYR A 130 -8.02 23.65 28.79
CA TYR A 130 -8.94 23.48 29.92
C TYR A 130 -8.41 24.10 31.22
N GLY A 131 -7.10 24.01 31.47
CA GLY A 131 -6.47 24.61 32.65
C GLY A 131 -6.38 26.14 32.59
N LEU A 132 -6.17 26.70 31.40
CA LEU A 132 -6.12 28.16 31.18
C LEU A 132 -7.51 28.79 31.13
N THR A 133 -8.53 28.04 30.71
CA THR A 133 -9.93 28.49 30.84
C THR A 133 -10.38 28.31 32.28
N GLY A 134 -10.11 29.32 33.12
CA GLY A 134 -10.76 29.45 34.42
C GLY A 134 -12.28 29.34 34.30
N LYS A 135 -12.95 28.85 35.36
CA LYS A 135 -14.40 28.54 35.38
C LYS A 135 -15.23 29.67 34.75
N GLY A 136 -15.64 29.48 33.50
CA GLY A 136 -16.56 30.40 32.82
C GLY A 136 -17.94 30.30 33.45
N THR A 137 -18.49 31.43 33.90
CA THR A 137 -19.79 31.49 34.58
C THR A 137 -20.99 31.36 33.64
N SER A 138 -20.80 31.33 32.32
CA SER A 138 -21.88 31.17 31.33
C SER A 138 -21.42 30.52 30.03
N ILE A 139 -22.24 29.59 29.51
CA ILE A 139 -22.12 28.96 28.18
C ILE A 139 -22.59 29.90 27.05
N LEU A 140 -23.38 30.93 27.38
CA LEU A 140 -23.91 31.89 26.41
C LEU A 140 -23.11 33.20 26.43
N PRO A 141 -22.80 33.81 25.27
CA PRO A 141 -22.16 35.12 25.23
C PRO A 141 -23.06 36.18 25.89
N PRO A 142 -22.49 37.15 26.63
CA PRO A 142 -21.06 37.42 26.78
C PRO A 142 -20.39 36.51 27.83
N TYR A 143 -19.17 36.05 27.52
CA TYR A 143 -18.35 35.29 28.47
C TYR A 143 -17.77 36.24 29.51
N PHE A 144 -18.28 36.20 30.73
CA PHE A 144 -17.68 36.93 31.86
C PHE A 144 -16.83 35.98 32.69
N SER A 145 -15.68 36.47 33.15
CA SER A 145 -14.87 35.76 34.14
C SER A 145 -15.34 36.09 35.57
N GLU A 146 -15.19 35.16 36.53
CA GLU A 146 -15.55 35.43 37.94
C GLU A 146 -14.75 36.60 38.55
N GLU A 147 -13.56 36.88 38.03
CA GLU A 147 -12.70 37.98 38.47
C GLU A 147 -13.25 39.35 38.04
N GLU A 148 -13.80 39.45 36.82
CA GLU A 148 -14.45 40.68 36.34
C GLU A 148 -15.72 41.01 37.13
N LEU A 149 -16.49 39.99 37.51
CA LEU A 149 -17.70 40.16 38.32
C LEU A 149 -17.41 40.56 39.76
N ARG A 150 -16.30 40.10 40.35
CA ARG A 150 -15.89 40.47 41.72
C ARG A 150 -15.36 41.89 41.83
N THR A 151 -14.76 42.42 40.78
CA THR A 151 -14.14 43.76 40.77
C THR A 151 -15.17 44.90 40.67
N GLN A 152 -16.43 44.58 40.35
CA GLN A 152 -17.54 45.56 40.23
C GLN A 152 -18.43 45.68 41.48
N ARG A 153 -18.10 45.03 42.61
CA ARG A 153 -18.92 45.07 43.83
C ARG A 153 -18.35 46.00 44.89
#